data_AF-A0A420NLV8-F1
#
_entry.id   AF-A0A420NLV8-F1
#
_cell.length_a   1.000
_cell.length_b   1.000
_cell.length_c   1.000
_cell.angle_alpha   90.00
_cell.angle_beta   90.00
_cell.angle_gamma   90.00
#
_symmetry.space_group_name_H-M   'P 1'
#
loop_
_entity.id
_entity.type
_entity.pdbx_description
1 polymer ?
#
loop_
_entity_poly.entity_id
_entity_poly.type
_entity_poly.pdbx_seq_one_letter_code
_entity_poly.pdbx_strand_id
1 'polypeptide(L)'
;MRQRQLSLDVIIAEVRARRKVKPRGNFMDQLQVWQAVEYQLWEDNQKRIPKAPYQSYLDGRAVRLAAKGLTGNEPIVPLCDWDEY
;
A
#
# COMPACT_ATOMS: atom_id res chain seq x y z
N MET A 1 3.00 -3.51 -11.70
CA MET A 1 2.47 -2.21 -12.14
C MET A 1 3.59 -1.36 -12.74
N ARG A 2 4.50 -0.75 -11.95
CA ARG A 2 5.60 0.13 -12.43
C ARG A 2 6.38 -0.38 -13.65
N GLN A 3 6.93 -1.59 -13.58
CA GLN A 3 7.76 -2.14 -14.67
C GLN A 3 6.98 -2.32 -15.99
N ARG A 4 5.71 -2.70 -15.89
CA ARG A 4 4.86 -3.01 -17.05
C ARG A 4 3.96 -1.84 -17.45
N GLN A 5 3.96 -0.74 -16.68
CA GLN A 5 3.07 0.41 -16.83
C GLN A 5 1.58 0.03 -16.95
N LEU A 6 1.18 -1.04 -16.27
CA LEU A 6 -0.21 -1.50 -16.22
C LEU A 6 -0.86 -1.11 -14.89
N SER A 7 -2.17 -0.87 -14.96
CA SER A 7 -3.00 -0.55 -13.82
C SER A 7 -3.13 -1.70 -12.82
N LEU A 8 -3.48 -1.38 -11.57
CA LEU A 8 -3.58 -2.38 -10.51
C LEU A 8 -4.63 -3.46 -10.81
N ASP A 9 -5.78 -3.07 -11.33
CA ASP A 9 -6.87 -3.97 -11.70
C ASP A 9 -6.43 -5.03 -12.71
N VAL A 10 -5.71 -4.62 -13.77
CA VAL A 10 -5.17 -5.52 -14.79
C VAL A 10 -4.16 -6.50 -14.18
N ILE A 11 -3.22 -5.99 -13.37
CA ILE A 11 -2.20 -6.81 -12.73
C ILE A 11 -2.82 -7.83 -11.74
N ILE A 12 -3.80 -7.41 -10.95
CA ILE A 12 -4.44 -8.29 -9.96
C ILE A 12 -5.29 -9.35 -10.65
N ALA A 13 -6.00 -9.02 -11.74
CA ALA A 13 -6.71 -10.00 -12.53
C ALA A 13 -5.77 -11.07 -13.09
N GLU A 14 -4.62 -10.66 -13.63
CA GLU A 14 -3.62 -11.59 -14.16
C GLU A 14 -3.00 -12.47 -13.06
N VAL A 15 -2.63 -11.89 -11.92
CA VAL A 15 -2.09 -12.65 -10.78
C VAL A 15 -3.10 -13.69 -10.28
N ARG A 16 -4.37 -13.32 -10.18
CA ARG A 16 -5.45 -14.24 -9.77
C ARG A 16 -5.72 -15.36 -10.79
N ALA A 17 -5.56 -15.07 -12.07
CA ALA A 17 -5.70 -16.07 -13.12
C ALA A 17 -4.59 -17.15 -13.04
N ARG A 18 -3.38 -16.76 -12.64
CA ARG A 18 -2.22 -17.67 -12.54
C ARG A 18 -2.08 -18.35 -11.18
N ARG A 19 -2.56 -17.70 -10.12
CA ARG A 19 -2.37 -18.12 -8.73
C ARG A 19 -3.67 -17.93 -7.96
N LYS A 20 -4.07 -18.93 -7.17
CA LYS A 20 -5.23 -18.83 -6.27
C LYS A 20 -4.88 -18.06 -5.00
N VAL A 21 -4.57 -16.77 -5.15
CA VAL A 21 -4.22 -15.87 -4.04
C VAL A 21 -5.37 -14.93 -3.70
N LYS A 22 -5.56 -14.66 -2.41
CA LYS A 22 -6.46 -13.63 -1.90
C LYS A 22 -5.62 -12.58 -1.14
N PRO A 23 -5.19 -11.50 -1.80
CA PRO A 23 -4.44 -10.43 -1.15
C PRO A 23 -5.23 -9.84 0.03
N ARG A 24 -4.54 -9.53 1.12
CA ARG A 24 -5.15 -8.86 2.29
C ARG A 24 -5.60 -7.44 1.93
N GLY A 25 -6.68 -6.95 2.54
CA GLY A 25 -7.24 -5.62 2.28
C GLY A 25 -6.20 -4.50 2.42
N ASN A 26 -5.45 -4.46 3.52
CA ASN A 26 -4.40 -3.45 3.72
C ASN A 26 -3.33 -3.47 2.61
N PHE A 27 -2.99 -4.64 2.07
CA PHE A 27 -2.04 -4.71 0.96
C PHE A 27 -2.64 -4.15 -0.33
N MET A 28 -3.93 -4.39 -0.58
CA MET A 28 -4.64 -3.78 -1.70
C MET A 28 -4.70 -2.25 -1.57
N ASP A 29 -4.97 -1.72 -0.38
CA ASP A 29 -5.00 -0.27 -0.12
C ASP A 29 -3.63 0.36 -0.41
N GLN A 30 -2.55 -0.29 0.03
CA GLN A 30 -1.18 0.17 -0.26
C GLN A 30 -0.90 0.21 -1.76
N LEU A 31 -1.33 -0.81 -2.51
CA LEU A 31 -1.14 -0.86 -3.96
C LEU A 31 -1.93 0.23 -4.69
N GLN A 32 -3.14 0.55 -4.22
CA GLN A 32 -3.95 1.65 -4.77
C GLN A 32 -3.25 2.98 -4.57
N VAL A 33 -2.73 3.24 -3.36
CA VAL A 33 -1.95 4.45 -3.07
C VAL A 33 -0.71 4.52 -3.94
N TRP A 34 0.02 3.41 -4.09
CA TRP A 34 1.20 3.34 -4.96
C TRP A 34 0.90 3.68 -6.42
N GLN A 35 -0.26 3.26 -6.93
CA GLN A 35 -0.71 3.65 -8.26
C GLN A 35 -1.00 5.16 -8.32
N ALA A 36 -1.80 5.64 -7.35
CA ALA A 36 -2.28 7.02 -7.34
C ALA A 36 -1.16 8.06 -7.18
N VAL A 37 -0.09 7.71 -6.47
CA VAL A 37 1.09 8.57 -6.31
C VAL A 37 2.15 8.37 -7.38
N GLU A 38 1.88 7.54 -8.39
CA GLU A 38 2.81 7.19 -9.48
C GLU A 38 4.18 6.73 -8.98
N TYR A 39 4.19 5.93 -7.91
CA TYR A 39 5.40 5.43 -7.24
C TYR A 39 6.29 6.50 -6.60
N GLN A 40 5.79 7.73 -6.46
CA GLN A 40 6.45 8.81 -5.73
C GLN A 40 5.57 9.30 -4.57
N LEU A 41 5.82 8.79 -3.37
CA LEU A 41 4.99 9.04 -2.18
C LEU A 41 5.11 10.46 -1.61
N TRP A 42 6.22 11.15 -1.88
CA TRP A 42 6.56 12.44 -1.29
C TRP A 42 6.59 13.53 -2.35
N GLU A 43 6.06 14.69 -2.02
CA GLU A 43 6.17 15.90 -2.86
C GLU A 43 7.60 16.45 -2.84
N ASP A 44 8.30 16.26 -1.72
CA ASP A 44 9.65 16.76 -1.51
C ASP A 44 10.71 15.64 -1.48
N ASN A 45 11.92 16.00 -1.89
CA ASN A 45 13.05 15.08 -1.86
C ASN A 45 13.49 14.69 -0.43
N GLN A 46 13.12 15.50 0.58
CA GLN A 46 13.44 15.24 1.98
C GLN A 46 12.43 14.30 2.66
N LYS A 47 11.39 13.85 1.94
CA LYS A 47 10.36 12.91 2.42
C LYS A 47 9.62 13.40 3.66
N ARG A 48 9.24 14.68 3.65
CA ARG A 48 8.52 15.33 4.76
C ARG A 48 7.06 15.59 4.42
N ILE A 49 6.77 15.86 3.15
CA ILE A 49 5.43 16.23 2.68
C ILE A 49 4.89 15.07 1.85
N PRO A 50 4.02 14.21 2.42
CA PRO A 50 3.42 13.13 1.66
C PRO A 50 2.42 13.69 0.64
N LYS A 51 2.32 13.05 -0.51
CA LYS A 51 1.27 13.36 -1.48
C LYS A 51 -0.10 13.09 -0.86
N ALA A 52 -1.13 13.83 -1.30
CA ALA A 52 -2.47 13.73 -0.73
C ALA A 52 -3.03 12.28 -0.65
N PRO A 53 -2.90 11.41 -1.69
CA PRO A 53 -3.39 10.04 -1.58
C PRO A 53 -2.67 9.22 -0.50
N TYR A 54 -1.37 9.49 -0.29
CA TYR A 54 -0.60 8.83 0.75
C TYR A 54 -0.94 9.37 2.14
N GLN A 55 -1.16 10.68 2.28
CA GLN A 55 -1.62 11.29 3.53
C GLN A 55 -2.96 10.68 3.98
N SER A 56 -3.95 10.57 3.09
CA SER A 56 -5.25 9.97 3.44
C SER A 56 -5.13 8.51 3.90
N TYR A 57 -4.19 7.75 3.32
CA TYR A 57 -3.88 6.40 3.79
C TYR A 57 -3.29 6.41 5.21
N LEU A 58 -2.36 7.32 5.50
CA LEU A 58 -1.75 7.47 6.82
C LEU A 58 -2.80 7.87 7.88
N ASP A 59 -3.70 8.78 7.55
CA ASP A 59 -4.77 9.23 8.45
C ASP A 59 -5.72 8.08 8.80
N GLY A 60 -6.20 7.35 7.78
CA GLY A 60 -7.04 6.17 8.00
C GLY A 60 -6.32 5.06 8.77
N ARG A 61 -5.00 4.93 8.57
CA ARG A 61 -4.17 3.99 9.32
C ARG A 61 -4.04 4.40 10.79
N ALA A 62 -3.82 5.68 11.08
CA ALA A 62 -3.74 6.18 12.45
C ALA A 62 -5.02 5.90 13.24
N VAL A 63 -6.20 6.10 12.62
CA VAL A 63 -7.50 5.76 13.23
C VAL A 63 -7.59 4.27 13.56
N ARG A 64 -7.22 3.38 12.61
CA ARG A 64 -7.23 1.92 12.83
C ARG A 64 -6.28 1.47 13.94
N LEU A 65 -5.16 2.15 14.12
CA LEU A 65 -4.18 1.83 15.15
C LEU A 65 -4.61 2.36 16.51
N ALA A 66 -5.12 3.60 16.58
CA ALA A 66 -5.70 4.15 17.79
C ALA A 66 -6.84 3.27 18.33
N ALA A 67 -7.70 2.75 17.44
CA ALA A 67 -8.76 1.80 17.80
C ALA A 67 -8.26 0.49 18.41
N LYS A 68 -6.98 0.14 18.19
CA LYS A 68 -6.31 -1.03 18.76
C LYS A 68 -5.48 -0.70 20.00
N GLY A 69 -5.55 0.52 20.52
CA GLY A 69 -4.71 1.00 21.62
C GLY A 69 -3.24 1.18 21.23
N LEU A 70 -2.96 1.31 19.94
CA LEU A 70 -1.61 1.50 19.39
C LEU A 70 -1.33 3.00 19.15
N THR A 71 -0.06 3.32 18.92
CA THR A 71 0.44 4.70 18.86
C THR A 71 0.20 5.39 17.51
N GLY A 72 -0.07 4.62 16.45
CA GLY A 72 -0.16 5.14 15.08
C GLY A 72 1.21 5.19 14.37
N ASN A 73 2.30 5.13 15.13
CA ASN A 73 3.68 5.23 14.64
C ASN A 73 4.32 3.85 14.38
N GLU A 74 3.55 2.78 14.48
CA GLU A 74 4.02 1.43 14.19
C GLU A 74 4.58 1.39 12.75
N PRO A 75 5.60 0.57 12.46
CA PRO A 75 6.14 0.45 11.12
C PRO A 75 5.06 0.00 10.12
N ILE A 76 5.10 0.54 8.91
CA ILE A 76 4.32 0.01 7.79
C ILE A 76 5.04 -1.24 7.30
N VAL A 77 4.79 -2.36 7.99
CA VAL A 77 5.24 -3.66 7.51
C VAL A 77 4.43 -4.03 6.24
N PRO A 78 5.10 -4.38 5.13
CA PRO A 78 4.44 -5.17 4.11
C PRO A 78 3.99 -6.45 4.82
N LEU A 79 2.69 -6.76 4.87
CA LEU A 79 2.21 -8.06 5.37
C LEU A 79 2.51 -9.20 4.36
N CYS A 80 3.60 -9.05 3.62
CA CYS A 80 4.18 -10.05 2.76
C CYS A 80 5.33 -10.67 3.57
N ASP A 81 4.99 -11.51 4.54
CA ASP A 81 5.95 -12.52 4.98
C ASP A 81 6.15 -13.42 3.75
N TRP A 82 7.24 -13.19 3.02
CA TRP A 82 7.76 -14.16 2.06
C TRP A 82 8.73 -15.15 2.76
N ASP A 83 8.81 -15.12 4.09
CA ASP A 83 9.66 -16.00 4.91
C ASP A 83 9.01 -17.37 5.20
N GLU A 84 8.38 -17.99 4.20
CA GLU A 84 8.06 -19.42 4.24
C GLU A 84 7.76 -19.95 2.82
N TYR A 85 8.82 -20.24 2.04
CA TYR A 85 8.83 -21.30 1.04
C TYR A 85 10.26 -21.69 0.63
#